data_AF-A0A5N1IJY9-F1
#
_entry.id   AF-A0A5N1IJY9-F1
#
_cell.length_a   1.000
_cell.length_b   1.000
_cell.length_c   1.000
_cell.angle_alpha   90.00
_cell.angle_beta   90.00
_cell.angle_gamma   90.00
#
_symmetry.space_group_name_H-M   'P 1'
#
loop_
_entity.id
_entity.type
_entity.pdbx_description
1 polymer ?
#
loop_
_entity_poly.entity_id
_entity_poly.type
_entity_poly.pdbx_seq_one_letter_code
_entity_poly.pdbx_strand_id
1 'polypeptide(L)'
;MFKVSIISKYLILSILVFTFLRCNSNKGEKQKFYYIIKHPDLEQPSEVETLEINGETVFISQPKPPRLFPFFYGNYNFILIGSNQIFYHNKRGPIYFCGTGVDFSRPERLDLTPEDFSQIKLSNLERFLRDSISTDTLKDGREAIVKIASPKDTIFNPALDVIVKHIKKKGLKRWQIINSTEEENCVINSITEKKPYNLANCDFKFGFGGVKFNPSIQSDSIN
;
A
#
# COMPACT_ATOMS: atom_id res chain seq x y z
N MET A 1 32.65 -27.42 60.15
CA MET A 1 31.46 -26.56 60.36
C MET A 1 31.88 -25.12 60.08
N PHE A 2 31.78 -24.65 58.83
CA PHE A 2 32.29 -23.32 58.45
C PHE A 2 31.22 -22.26 58.70
N LYS A 3 31.50 -21.32 59.60
CA LYS A 3 30.72 -20.09 59.77
C LYS A 3 30.90 -19.25 58.52
N VAL A 4 30.00 -19.43 57.55
CA VAL A 4 29.88 -18.54 56.39
C VAL A 4 29.52 -17.16 56.93
N SER A 5 30.50 -16.25 56.88
CA SER A 5 30.39 -14.88 57.37
C SER A 5 29.18 -14.19 56.75
N ILE A 6 28.39 -13.52 57.58
CA ILE A 6 27.18 -12.79 57.19
C ILE A 6 27.43 -11.83 56.02
N ILE A 7 28.66 -11.31 55.91
CA ILE A 7 29.12 -10.42 54.84
C ILE A 7 29.05 -11.09 53.45
N SER A 8 29.29 -12.41 53.37
CA SER A 8 29.26 -13.17 52.11
C SER A 8 27.84 -13.27 51.51
N LYS A 9 26.80 -13.32 52.35
CA LYS A 9 25.41 -13.44 51.89
C LYS A 9 24.90 -12.15 51.24
N TYR A 10 25.27 -10.99 51.78
CA TYR A 10 24.90 -9.69 51.20
C TYR A 10 25.66 -9.38 49.91
N LEU A 11 26.90 -9.86 49.79
CA LEU A 11 27.69 -9.70 48.57
C LEU A 11 27.07 -10.47 47.38
N ILE A 12 26.59 -11.70 47.62
CA ILE A 12 25.92 -12.51 46.59
C ILE A 12 24.58 -11.87 46.19
N LEU A 13 23.81 -11.34 47.15
CA LEU A 13 22.54 -10.66 46.87
C LEU A 13 22.75 -9.36 46.06
N SER A 14 23.78 -8.59 46.39
CA SER A 14 24.17 -7.38 45.64
C SER A 14 24.54 -7.71 44.19
N ILE A 15 25.35 -8.75 43.96
CA ILE A 15 25.74 -9.19 42.61
C ILE A 15 24.51 -9.64 41.79
N LEU A 16 23.56 -10.33 42.41
CA LEU A 16 22.29 -10.72 41.77
C LEU A 16 21.43 -9.49 41.39
N VAL A 17 21.33 -8.49 42.26
CA VAL A 17 20.55 -7.27 41.96
C VAL A 17 21.18 -6.47 40.81
N PHE A 18 22.51 -6.37 40.77
CA PHE A 18 23.22 -5.67 39.69
C PHE A 18 23.15 -6.40 38.33
N THR A 19 23.04 -7.74 38.31
CA THR A 19 22.85 -8.48 37.05
C THR A 19 21.44 -8.35 36.48
N PHE A 20 20.41 -8.22 37.32
CA PHE A 20 19.04 -7.93 36.84
C PHE A 20 18.84 -6.48 36.36
N LEU A 21 19.63 -5.52 36.85
CA LEU A 21 19.59 -4.12 36.40
C LEU A 21 20.28 -3.88 35.04
N ARG A 22 21.07 -4.84 34.54
CA ARG A 22 21.70 -4.79 33.22
C ARG A 22 20.76 -5.29 32.11
N CYS A 23 19.49 -4.88 32.15
CA CYS A 23 18.60 -5.00 31.00
C CYS A 23 18.95 -3.87 30.01
N ASN A 24 20.08 -4.03 29.33
CA ASN A 24 20.49 -3.12 28.26
C ASN A 24 19.59 -3.41 27.06
N SER A 25 18.37 -2.88 27.10
CA SER A 25 17.47 -2.83 25.97
C SER A 25 18.10 -1.89 24.95
N ASN A 26 19.05 -2.42 24.16
CA ASN A 26 19.39 -1.86 22.86
C ASN A 26 18.09 -1.88 22.07
N LYS A 27 17.29 -0.82 22.20
CA LYS A 27 16.17 -0.54 21.30
C LYS A 27 16.85 -0.19 20.00
N GLY A 28 17.24 -1.22 19.25
CA GLY A 28 17.75 -1.09 17.90
C GLY A 28 16.79 -0.15 17.19
N GLU A 29 17.34 0.96 16.70
CA GLU A 29 16.57 1.98 16.03
C GLU A 29 15.83 1.30 14.89
N LYS A 30 14.51 1.18 15.02
CA LYS A 30 13.71 0.45 14.04
C LYS A 30 13.77 1.26 12.76
N GLN A 31 14.52 0.76 11.78
CA GLN A 31 14.61 1.35 10.45
C GLN A 31 13.20 1.67 9.95
N LYS A 32 12.93 2.95 9.72
CA LYS A 32 11.62 3.42 9.28
C LYS A 32 11.55 3.25 7.76
N PHE A 33 10.85 2.23 7.32
CA PHE A 33 10.53 2.06 5.91
C PHE A 33 9.33 2.94 5.56
N TYR A 34 9.46 3.75 4.52
CA TYR A 34 8.37 4.52 3.96
C TYR A 34 8.31 4.33 2.45
N TYR A 35 7.12 4.49 1.89
CA TYR A 35 6.88 4.41 0.45
C TYR A 35 6.14 5.67 -0.01
N ILE A 36 6.64 6.33 -1.05
CA ILE A 36 6.00 7.50 -1.66
C ILE A 36 5.26 7.08 -2.93
N ILE A 37 3.96 7.35 -2.97
CA ILE A 37 3.11 7.19 -4.15
C ILE A 37 3.47 8.32 -5.11
N LYS A 38 4.05 7.95 -6.25
CA LYS A 38 4.41 8.92 -7.29
C LYS A 38 3.19 9.22 -8.15
N HIS A 39 2.77 10.46 -8.24
CA HIS A 39 1.74 10.85 -9.21
C HIS A 39 2.36 10.91 -10.61
N PRO A 40 1.71 10.41 -11.67
CA PRO A 40 2.20 10.63 -13.02
C PRO A 40 2.17 12.13 -13.29
N ASP A 41 3.28 12.69 -13.74
CA ASP A 41 3.28 14.07 -14.22
C ASP A 41 2.25 14.16 -15.34
N LEU A 42 1.14 14.86 -15.09
CA LEU A 42 0.02 14.98 -16.03
C LEU A 42 0.46 15.65 -17.34
N GLU A 43 1.62 16.28 -17.31
CA GLU A 43 2.20 17.11 -18.37
C GLU A 43 3.62 16.67 -18.71
N GLN A 44 3.91 15.38 -18.91
CA GLN A 44 5.14 15.08 -19.66
C GLN A 44 4.96 15.69 -21.07
N PRO A 45 5.77 16.70 -21.44
CA PRO A 45 5.75 17.23 -22.79
C PRO A 45 6.00 16.06 -23.73
N SER A 46 5.24 16.00 -24.82
CA SER A 46 5.51 15.02 -25.88
C SER A 46 6.98 15.15 -26.24
N GLU A 47 7.77 14.08 -26.13
CA GLU A 47 9.15 14.10 -26.58
C GLU A 47 9.10 14.37 -28.10
N VAL A 48 9.45 15.59 -28.49
CA VAL A 48 9.41 16.01 -29.89
C VAL A 48 10.73 15.58 -30.51
N GLU A 49 10.69 14.58 -31.37
CA GLU A 49 11.85 14.17 -32.15
C GLU A 49 11.97 15.09 -33.37
N THR A 50 13.11 15.76 -33.53
CA THR A 50 13.41 16.60 -34.69
C THR A 50 14.25 15.82 -35.69
N LEU A 51 13.77 15.70 -36.92
CA LEU A 51 14.48 15.09 -38.04
C LEU A 51 14.79 16.15 -39.10
N GLU A 52 16.05 16.26 -39.51
CA GLU A 52 16.43 17.11 -40.65
C GLU A 52 16.30 16.34 -41.97
N ILE A 53 15.49 16.87 -42.89
CA ILE A 53 15.31 16.32 -44.24
C ILE A 53 15.59 17.46 -45.23
N ASN A 54 16.65 17.32 -46.04
CA ASN A 54 17.08 18.34 -47.02
C ASN A 54 17.36 19.74 -46.45
N GLY A 55 17.81 19.84 -45.19
CA GLY A 55 18.06 21.10 -44.50
C GLY A 55 16.80 21.75 -43.91
N GLU A 56 15.64 21.09 -43.96
CA GLU A 56 14.43 21.48 -43.26
C GLU A 56 14.23 20.62 -42.01
N THR A 57 13.98 21.25 -40.86
CA THR A 57 13.70 20.55 -39.61
C THR A 57 12.21 20.14 -39.56
N VAL A 58 11.95 18.84 -39.57
CA VAL A 58 10.61 18.25 -39.43
C VAL A 58 10.42 17.73 -38.01
N PHE A 59 9.36 18.19 -37.34
CA PHE A 59 8.97 17.69 -36.04
C PHE A 59 8.12 16.43 -36.18
N ILE A 60 8.65 15.27 -35.79
CA ILE A 60 7.88 14.04 -35.72
C ILE A 60 7.37 13.89 -34.30
N SER A 61 6.06 14.04 -34.12
CA SER A 61 5.42 13.65 -32.88
C SER A 61 5.36 12.13 -32.83
N GLN A 62 6.21 11.49 -32.04
CA GLN A 62 5.99 10.08 -31.74
C GLN A 62 4.62 9.92 -31.05
N PRO A 63 3.79 8.95 -31.45
CA PRO A 63 2.54 8.70 -30.76
C PRO A 63 2.88 8.34 -29.31
N LYS A 64 2.34 9.13 -28.37
CA LYS A 64 2.52 8.86 -26.94
C LYS A 64 2.16 7.39 -26.69
N PRO A 65 3.03 6.61 -26.01
CA PRO A 65 2.69 5.23 -25.69
C PRO A 65 1.33 5.22 -24.99
N PRO A 66 0.45 4.27 -25.34
CA PRO A 66 -0.89 4.23 -24.80
C PRO A 66 -0.82 4.23 -23.28
N ARG A 67 -1.52 5.19 -22.66
CA ARG A 67 -1.62 5.25 -21.19
C ARG A 67 -2.27 3.95 -20.74
N LEU A 68 -1.56 3.18 -19.91
CA LEU A 68 -2.15 2.02 -19.27
C LEU A 68 -3.31 2.50 -18.39
N PHE A 69 -4.47 1.88 -18.57
CA PHE A 69 -5.68 2.24 -17.85
C PHE A 69 -5.46 2.05 -16.34
N PRO A 70 -5.67 3.10 -15.51
CA PRO A 70 -5.65 2.92 -14.08
C PRO A 70 -6.87 2.11 -13.68
N PHE A 71 -6.63 0.87 -13.27
CA PHE A 71 -7.64 0.16 -12.49
C PHE A 71 -7.64 0.81 -11.11
N PHE A 72 -8.71 1.50 -10.71
CA PHE A 72 -8.80 2.06 -9.36
C PHE A 72 -8.99 0.95 -8.32
N TYR A 73 -9.72 -0.10 -8.70
CA TYR A 73 -9.97 -1.27 -7.87
C TYR A 73 -9.37 -2.54 -8.48
N GLY A 74 -8.99 -3.48 -7.63
CA GLY A 74 -8.56 -4.82 -7.97
C GLY A 74 -9.48 -5.88 -7.38
N ASN A 75 -9.04 -7.13 -7.42
CA ASN A 75 -9.71 -8.25 -6.77
C ASN A 75 -9.48 -8.24 -5.26
N TYR A 76 -8.33 -7.71 -4.84
CA TYR A 76 -7.92 -7.60 -3.45
C TYR A 76 -7.52 -6.16 -3.19
N ASN A 77 -8.35 -5.41 -2.44
CA ASN A 77 -8.12 -4.00 -2.17
C ASN A 77 -7.75 -3.83 -0.70
N PHE A 78 -6.49 -3.48 -0.44
CA PHE A 78 -5.99 -3.17 0.89
C PHE A 78 -5.89 -1.67 1.05
N ILE A 79 -6.35 -1.12 2.18
CA ILE A 79 -6.16 0.29 2.51
C ILE A 79 -5.32 0.37 3.79
N LEU A 80 -4.16 1.03 3.68
CA LEU A 80 -3.18 1.13 4.75
C LEU A 80 -3.19 2.53 5.34
N ILE A 81 -3.50 2.64 6.65
CA ILE A 81 -3.66 3.94 7.32
C ILE A 81 -2.77 4.01 8.55
N GLY A 82 -1.98 5.08 8.64
CA GLY A 82 -1.04 5.29 9.73
C GLY A 82 -0.06 4.11 9.84
N SER A 83 0.19 3.66 11.06
CA SER A 83 1.15 2.60 11.38
C SER A 83 0.53 1.24 11.71
N ASN A 84 -0.79 1.15 11.87
CA ASN A 84 -1.43 -0.04 12.44
C ASN A 84 -2.79 -0.41 11.84
N GLN A 85 -3.40 0.45 11.04
CA GLN A 85 -4.74 0.19 10.51
C GLN A 85 -4.63 -0.41 9.11
N ILE A 86 -5.25 -1.58 8.94
CA ILE A 86 -5.28 -2.32 7.69
C ILE A 86 -6.75 -2.62 7.43
N PHE A 87 -7.28 -2.07 6.35
CA PHE A 87 -8.62 -2.37 5.87
C PHE A 87 -8.53 -3.18 4.58
N TYR A 88 -9.55 -4.00 4.34
CA TYR A 88 -9.66 -4.82 3.14
C TYR A 88 -11.09 -4.89 2.64
N HIS A 89 -11.27 -4.83 1.32
CA HIS A 89 -12.51 -5.23 0.66
C HIS A 89 -12.22 -5.96 -0.67
N ASN A 90 -13.16 -6.75 -1.14
CA ASN A 90 -13.07 -7.51 -2.39
C ASN A 90 -14.07 -7.07 -3.46
N LYS A 91 -14.80 -5.98 -3.21
CA LYS A 91 -15.69 -5.37 -4.20
C LYS A 91 -14.86 -4.92 -5.40
N ARG A 92 -15.27 -5.35 -6.59
CA ARG A 92 -14.58 -5.09 -7.85
C ARG A 92 -15.36 -4.06 -8.67
N GLY A 93 -14.65 -3.15 -9.31
CA GLY A 93 -15.22 -2.37 -10.41
C GLY A 93 -15.50 -3.24 -11.64
N PRO A 94 -16.28 -2.73 -12.61
CA PRO A 94 -16.41 -3.39 -13.89
C PRO A 94 -15.06 -3.45 -14.60
N ILE A 95 -14.90 -4.49 -15.39
CA ILE A 95 -13.67 -4.75 -16.11
C ILE A 95 -13.92 -4.39 -17.56
N TYR A 96 -13.29 -3.31 -17.99
CA TYR A 96 -13.37 -2.82 -19.35
C TYR A 96 -12.31 -3.50 -20.21
N PHE A 97 -12.75 -4.30 -21.20
CA PHE A 97 -11.84 -5.03 -22.08
C PHE A 97 -11.16 -4.13 -23.12
N CYS A 98 -11.87 -3.11 -23.61
CA CYS A 98 -11.40 -2.22 -24.67
C CYS A 98 -11.38 -0.72 -24.29
N GLY A 99 -11.83 -0.36 -23.08
CA GLY A 99 -11.78 1.01 -22.55
C GLY A 99 -12.57 2.07 -23.35
N THR A 100 -13.25 1.69 -24.44
CA THR A 100 -14.00 2.62 -25.29
C THR A 100 -15.17 3.23 -24.51
N GLY A 101 -15.20 4.57 -24.42
CA GLY A 101 -16.26 5.30 -23.71
C GLY A 101 -16.13 5.33 -22.20
N VAL A 102 -15.02 4.82 -21.64
CA VAL A 102 -14.79 4.81 -20.20
C VAL A 102 -14.01 6.05 -19.78
N ASP A 103 -14.53 6.76 -18.79
CA ASP A 103 -13.87 7.92 -18.19
C ASP A 103 -12.89 7.49 -17.09
N PHE A 104 -11.62 7.34 -17.46
CA PHE A 104 -10.54 6.99 -16.54
C PHE A 104 -9.97 8.18 -15.74
N SER A 105 -10.54 9.39 -15.87
CA SER A 105 -10.20 10.50 -14.95
C SER A 105 -10.75 10.26 -13.53
N ARG A 106 -11.78 9.41 -13.51
CA ARG A 106 -12.64 8.86 -12.47
C ARG A 106 -12.39 7.49 -11.86
N PRO A 107 -12.27 7.26 -10.54
CA PRO A 107 -12.73 5.99 -10.01
C PRO A 107 -14.23 5.83 -10.25
N GLU A 108 -14.64 4.65 -10.70
CA GLU A 108 -16.05 4.30 -10.76
C GLU A 108 -16.58 4.02 -9.36
N ARG A 109 -17.76 4.54 -9.06
CA ARG A 109 -18.40 4.32 -7.77
C ARG A 109 -18.82 2.86 -7.63
N LEU A 110 -18.41 2.22 -6.53
CA LEU A 110 -18.80 0.84 -6.22
C LEU A 110 -19.97 0.75 -5.24
N ASP A 111 -20.47 1.88 -4.74
CA ASP A 111 -21.43 1.98 -3.64
C ASP A 111 -20.94 1.20 -2.41
N LEU A 112 -19.71 1.46 -2.00
CA LEU A 112 -19.07 0.81 -0.85
C LEU A 112 -19.79 1.19 0.45
N THR A 113 -19.98 0.21 1.31
CA THR A 113 -20.59 0.37 2.64
C THR A 113 -19.62 -0.08 3.73
N PRO A 114 -19.78 0.34 5.00
CA PRO A 114 -18.95 -0.13 6.10
C PRO A 114 -18.84 -1.65 6.21
N GLU A 115 -19.91 -2.37 5.87
CA GLU A 115 -20.01 -3.83 5.90
C GLU A 115 -19.15 -4.52 4.83
N ASP A 116 -18.81 -3.81 3.75
CA ASP A 116 -17.92 -4.32 2.71
C ASP A 116 -16.45 -4.39 3.18
N PHE A 117 -16.11 -3.76 4.31
CA PHE A 117 -14.75 -3.67 4.82
C PHE A 117 -14.48 -4.60 6.00
N SER A 118 -13.35 -5.28 5.91
CA SER A 118 -12.76 -6.03 7.03
C SER A 118 -11.55 -5.30 7.57
N GLN A 119 -11.52 -5.03 8.88
CA GLN A 119 -10.32 -4.55 9.55
C GLN A 119 -9.43 -5.72 9.95
N ILE A 120 -8.18 -5.71 9.48
CA ILE A 120 -7.21 -6.79 9.70
C ILE A 120 -6.18 -6.33 10.72
N LYS A 121 -5.93 -7.14 11.75
CA LYS A 121 -4.80 -6.90 12.66
C LYS A 121 -3.51 -7.35 11.98
N LEU A 122 -2.41 -6.59 12.16
CA LEU A 122 -1.11 -6.94 11.59
C LEU A 122 -0.66 -8.36 11.93
N SER A 123 -0.91 -8.82 13.17
CA SER A 123 -0.61 -10.18 13.62
C SER A 123 -1.34 -11.28 12.83
N ASN A 124 -2.46 -10.95 12.20
CA ASN A 124 -3.31 -11.88 11.45
C ASN A 124 -3.14 -11.73 9.94
N LEU A 125 -2.38 -10.72 9.48
CA LEU A 125 -2.27 -10.35 8.08
C LEU A 125 -1.69 -11.49 7.22
N GLU A 126 -0.62 -12.14 7.67
CA GLU A 126 -0.02 -13.24 6.89
C GLU A 126 -0.97 -14.41 6.69
N ARG A 127 -1.72 -14.78 7.76
CA ARG A 127 -2.76 -15.80 7.69
C ARG A 127 -3.86 -15.38 6.73
N PHE A 128 -4.36 -14.15 6.87
CA PHE A 128 -5.37 -13.60 5.98
C PHE A 128 -4.94 -13.63 4.51
N LEU A 129 -3.72 -13.20 4.19
CA LEU A 129 -3.20 -13.17 2.82
C LEU A 129 -3.13 -14.58 2.22
N ARG A 130 -2.62 -15.56 2.99
CA ARG A 130 -2.56 -16.96 2.54
C ARG A 130 -3.94 -17.54 2.26
N ASP A 131 -4.91 -17.22 3.11
CA ASP A 131 -6.26 -17.79 3.03
C ASP A 131 -7.13 -17.08 1.97
N SER A 132 -6.87 -15.79 1.69
CA SER A 132 -7.68 -14.96 0.79
C SER A 132 -7.13 -14.85 -0.64
N ILE A 133 -5.81 -14.77 -0.79
CA ILE A 133 -5.15 -14.57 -2.08
C ILE A 133 -4.71 -15.91 -2.67
N SER A 134 -5.50 -16.44 -3.60
CA SER A 134 -5.14 -17.62 -4.38
C SER A 134 -4.08 -17.28 -5.43
N THR A 135 -3.14 -18.20 -5.66
CA THR A 135 -2.21 -18.15 -6.80
C THR A 135 -2.92 -18.29 -8.13
N ASP A 136 -4.11 -18.87 -8.08
CA ASP A 136 -4.78 -19.34 -9.26
C ASP A 136 -5.38 -18.16 -9.98
N THR A 137 -5.24 -18.21 -11.29
CA THR A 137 -6.09 -17.50 -12.22
C THR A 137 -7.52 -17.47 -11.68
N LEU A 138 -8.13 -16.29 -11.66
CA LEU A 138 -9.54 -16.15 -11.31
C LEU A 138 -10.35 -17.16 -12.13
N LYS A 139 -11.54 -17.55 -11.65
CA LYS A 139 -12.41 -18.55 -12.31
C LYS A 139 -12.65 -18.30 -13.81
N ASP A 140 -12.42 -17.07 -14.27
CA ASP A 140 -12.59 -16.59 -15.64
C ASP A 140 -11.30 -16.53 -16.46
N GLY A 141 -10.19 -17.12 -16.02
CA GLY A 141 -8.95 -17.14 -16.79
C GLY A 141 -8.07 -15.89 -16.63
N ARG A 142 -8.45 -14.92 -15.77
CA ARG A 142 -7.69 -13.67 -15.57
C ARG A 142 -6.76 -13.73 -14.36
N GLU A 143 -5.62 -13.05 -14.46
CA GLU A 143 -4.72 -12.82 -13.33
C GLU A 143 -5.39 -11.93 -12.28
N ALA A 144 -5.25 -12.28 -11.00
CA ALA A 144 -5.72 -11.45 -9.91
C ALA A 144 -4.94 -10.13 -9.82
N ILE A 145 -5.65 -9.05 -9.51
CA ILE A 145 -5.11 -7.71 -9.32
C ILE A 145 -5.15 -7.37 -7.83
N VAL A 146 -4.00 -7.00 -7.25
CA VAL A 146 -3.92 -6.51 -5.87
C VAL A 146 -3.74 -4.99 -5.86
N LYS A 147 -4.59 -4.29 -5.11
CA LYS A 147 -4.47 -2.85 -4.84
C LYS A 147 -4.05 -2.63 -3.41
N ILE A 148 -3.09 -1.74 -3.23
CA ILE A 148 -2.64 -1.28 -1.92
C ILE A 148 -2.80 0.23 -1.94
N ALA A 149 -3.88 0.71 -1.35
CA ALA A 149 -4.25 2.11 -1.33
C ALA A 149 -3.85 2.76 0.01
N SER A 150 -3.68 4.08 -0.02
CA SER A 150 -3.44 4.90 1.17
C SER A 150 -4.10 6.27 1.01
N PRO A 151 -4.73 6.84 2.06
CA PRO A 151 -5.26 8.20 2.03
C PRO A 151 -4.17 9.28 1.89
N LYS A 152 -2.91 8.93 2.16
CA LYS A 152 -1.74 9.82 2.07
C LYS A 152 -0.76 9.31 1.03
N ASP A 153 -0.06 10.24 0.38
CA ASP A 153 0.99 9.92 -0.59
C ASP A 153 2.13 9.10 0.02
N THR A 154 2.36 9.18 1.34
CA THR A 154 3.39 8.40 2.02
C THR A 154 2.79 7.31 2.90
N ILE A 155 3.25 6.07 2.69
CA ILE A 155 2.86 4.88 3.46
C ILE A 155 3.97 4.52 4.45
N PHE A 156 3.66 4.55 5.75
CA PHE A 156 4.54 4.09 6.83
C PHE A 156 4.08 2.77 7.47
N ASN A 157 3.02 2.17 6.94
CA ASN A 157 2.40 1.00 7.53
C ASN A 157 3.25 -0.25 7.26
N PRO A 158 3.72 -0.97 8.30
CA PRO A 158 4.55 -2.17 8.12
C PRO A 158 3.82 -3.31 7.39
N ALA A 159 2.48 -3.27 7.31
CA ALA A 159 1.71 -4.21 6.51
C ALA A 159 2.09 -4.16 5.02
N LEU A 160 2.58 -3.03 4.51
CA LEU A 160 2.99 -2.89 3.11
C LEU A 160 4.07 -3.93 2.75
N ASP A 161 5.10 -4.07 3.58
CA ASP A 161 6.19 -5.02 3.34
C ASP A 161 5.67 -6.47 3.36
N VAL A 162 4.81 -6.81 4.32
CA VAL A 162 4.19 -8.13 4.42
C VAL A 162 3.36 -8.46 3.18
N ILE A 163 2.52 -7.52 2.72
CA ILE A 163 1.69 -7.68 1.52
C ILE A 163 2.57 -7.84 0.27
N VAL A 164 3.54 -6.94 0.06
CA VAL A 164 4.42 -6.97 -1.12
C VAL A 164 5.26 -8.25 -1.16
N LYS A 165 5.83 -8.68 -0.03
CA LYS A 165 6.54 -9.96 0.06
C LYS A 165 5.62 -11.13 -0.28
N HIS A 166 4.37 -11.11 0.18
CA HIS A 166 3.39 -12.14 -0.16
C HIS A 166 3.06 -12.17 -1.66
N ILE A 167 2.76 -11.01 -2.27
CA ILE A 167 2.49 -10.86 -3.70
C ILE A 167 3.66 -11.42 -4.53
N LYS A 168 4.90 -11.02 -4.19
CA LYS A 168 6.12 -11.50 -4.87
C LYS A 168 6.29 -13.01 -4.72
N LYS A 169 6.12 -13.55 -3.50
CA LYS A 169 6.21 -14.99 -3.21
C LYS A 169 5.18 -15.79 -4.01
N LYS A 170 3.98 -15.24 -4.22
CA LYS A 170 2.90 -15.86 -5.01
C LYS A 170 3.09 -15.70 -6.53
N GLY A 171 4.07 -14.92 -6.99
CA GLY A 171 4.29 -14.67 -8.42
C GLY A 171 3.22 -13.80 -9.08
N LEU A 172 2.46 -13.02 -8.30
CA LEU A 172 1.42 -12.15 -8.83
C LEU A 172 2.04 -10.98 -9.60
N LYS A 173 1.72 -10.88 -10.89
CA LYS A 173 2.28 -9.87 -11.79
C LYS A 173 1.56 -8.54 -11.71
N ARG A 174 0.27 -8.54 -11.36
CA ARG A 174 -0.60 -7.35 -11.37
C ARG A 174 -0.87 -6.87 -9.97
N TRP A 175 -0.14 -5.85 -9.56
CA TRP A 175 -0.43 -5.13 -8.33
C TRP A 175 -0.02 -3.67 -8.46
N GLN A 176 -0.66 -2.80 -7.68
CA GLN A 176 -0.38 -1.38 -7.68
C GLN A 176 -0.49 -0.80 -6.27
N ILE A 177 0.33 0.22 -6.02
CA ILE A 177 0.19 1.10 -4.86
C ILE A 177 -0.36 2.44 -5.37
N ILE A 178 -1.48 2.89 -4.81
CA ILE A 178 -2.22 4.07 -5.27
C ILE A 178 -2.73 4.88 -4.08
N ASN A 179 -3.23 6.09 -4.34
CA ASN A 179 -4.02 6.79 -3.33
C ASN A 179 -5.41 6.15 -3.21
N SER A 180 -5.96 6.17 -2.01
CA SER A 180 -7.33 5.74 -1.75
C SER A 180 -8.33 6.69 -2.41
N THR A 181 -9.35 6.11 -3.02
CA THR A 181 -10.49 6.82 -3.61
C THR A 181 -11.30 7.56 -2.53
N GLU A 182 -12.06 8.60 -2.87
CA GLU A 182 -12.88 9.28 -1.86
C GLU A 182 -13.96 8.39 -1.29
N GLU A 183 -14.48 7.45 -2.09
CA GLU A 183 -15.44 6.47 -1.59
C GLU A 183 -14.84 5.63 -0.47
N GLU A 184 -13.65 5.06 -0.69
CA GLU A 184 -12.92 4.31 0.35
C GLU A 184 -12.64 5.19 1.57
N ASN A 185 -12.16 6.42 1.36
CA ASN A 185 -11.87 7.36 2.45
C ASN A 185 -13.13 7.68 3.26
N CYS A 186 -14.26 7.91 2.59
CA CYS A 186 -15.53 8.23 3.23
C CYS A 186 -16.04 7.08 4.10
N VAL A 187 -16.03 5.85 3.58
CA VAL A 187 -16.43 4.65 4.32
C VAL A 187 -15.50 4.43 5.51
N ILE A 188 -14.19 4.48 5.30
CA ILE A 188 -13.20 4.29 6.37
C ILE A 188 -13.33 5.35 7.45
N ASN A 189 -13.58 6.61 7.09
CA ASN A 189 -13.80 7.67 8.08
C ASN A 189 -15.04 7.35 8.93
N SER A 190 -16.13 6.85 8.33
CA SER A 190 -17.31 6.43 9.09
C SER A 190 -17.00 5.28 10.07
N ILE A 191 -16.21 4.28 9.65
CA ILE A 191 -15.78 3.15 10.49
C ILE A 191 -14.89 3.63 11.64
N THR A 192 -13.89 4.46 11.35
CA THR A 192 -12.88 4.89 12.32
C THR A 192 -13.41 5.91 13.33
N GLU A 193 -14.26 6.83 12.88
CA GLU A 193 -14.87 7.86 13.72
C GLU A 193 -16.17 7.40 14.40
N LYS A 194 -16.66 6.19 14.07
CA LYS A 194 -17.95 5.64 14.52
C LYS A 194 -19.12 6.57 14.24
N LYS A 195 -19.07 7.26 13.10
CA LYS A 195 -20.15 8.14 12.64
C LYS A 195 -21.07 7.39 11.70
N PRO A 196 -22.38 7.74 11.64
CA PRO A 196 -23.27 7.19 10.63
C PRO A 196 -22.70 7.39 9.23
N TYR A 197 -22.65 6.31 8.46
CA TYR A 197 -22.25 6.37 7.07
C TYR A 197 -23.35 7.06 6.26
N ASN A 198 -22.98 8.09 5.50
CA ASN A 198 -23.87 8.75 4.56
C ASN A 198 -23.13 8.99 3.25
N LEU A 199 -23.50 8.22 2.24
CA LEU A 199 -22.91 8.26 0.91
C LEU A 199 -23.11 9.62 0.20
N ALA A 200 -24.15 10.39 0.56
CA ALA A 200 -24.38 11.73 0.03
C ALA A 200 -23.33 12.76 0.52
N ASN A 201 -22.62 12.45 1.61
CA ASN A 201 -21.57 13.32 2.16
C ASN A 201 -20.17 12.99 1.59
N CYS A 202 -20.05 11.94 0.77
CA CYS A 202 -18.80 11.60 0.11
C CYS A 202 -18.64 12.50 -1.11
N ASP A 203 -17.75 13.51 -1.03
CA ASP A 203 -17.44 14.40 -2.13
C ASP A 203 -16.45 13.71 -3.09
N PHE A 204 -16.93 13.33 -4.28
CA PHE A 204 -16.12 12.67 -5.31
C PHE A 204 -15.45 13.74 -6.17
N LYS A 205 -14.18 14.05 -5.91
CA LYS A 205 -13.44 15.06 -6.66
C LYS A 205 -12.78 14.43 -7.88
N PHE A 206 -12.50 15.27 -8.87
CA PHE A 206 -11.75 14.87 -10.07
C PHE A 206 -10.24 14.79 -9.77
N GLY A 207 -9.53 13.85 -10.42
CA GLY A 207 -8.06 13.91 -10.51
C GLY A 207 -7.25 12.74 -9.91
N PHE A 208 -7.73 11.50 -9.94
CA PHE A 208 -7.03 10.34 -9.34
C PHE A 208 -5.80 9.81 -10.10
N GLY A 209 -5.08 10.67 -10.83
CA GLY A 209 -3.70 10.46 -11.29
C GLY A 209 -3.21 9.00 -11.33
N GLY A 210 -3.74 8.21 -12.27
CA GLY A 210 -3.42 6.79 -12.40
C GLY A 210 -1.92 6.52 -12.56
N VAL A 211 -1.26 5.94 -11.55
CA VAL A 211 0.20 5.78 -11.49
C VAL A 211 0.73 4.56 -12.28
N LYS A 212 1.93 4.71 -12.85
CA LYS A 212 2.74 3.70 -13.54
C LYS A 212 3.04 2.45 -12.67
N PHE A 213 3.10 1.29 -13.34
CA PHE A 213 3.56 0.04 -12.74
C PHE A 213 5.07 0.04 -12.49
N ASN A 214 5.45 -0.54 -11.34
CA ASN A 214 6.81 -0.81 -10.86
C ASN A 214 7.54 0.33 -10.12
N PRO A 215 7.19 0.59 -8.85
CA PRO A 215 7.97 1.49 -8.02
C PRO A 215 9.19 0.75 -7.45
N SER A 216 10.38 1.31 -7.67
CA SER A 216 11.56 0.95 -6.89
C SER A 216 11.31 1.32 -5.42
N ILE A 217 11.33 0.33 -4.52
CA ILE A 217 11.30 0.56 -3.07
C ILE A 217 12.63 1.24 -2.73
N GLN A 218 12.59 2.50 -2.32
CA GLN A 218 13.75 3.19 -1.77
C GLN A 218 13.87 2.84 -0.29
N SER A 219 15.01 2.29 0.12
CA SER A 219 15.36 2.12 1.53
C SER A 219 16.51 3.06 1.85
N ASP A 220 16.23 4.16 2.54
CA ASP A 220 17.28 5.02 3.06
C ASP A 220 17.74 4.44 4.40
N SER A 221 19.00 4.01 4.48
CA SER A 221 19.69 3.81 5.75
C SER A 221 20.06 5.20 6.28
N ILE A 222 19.32 5.69 7.28
CA ILE A 222 19.75 6.85 8.05
C ILE A 222 20.86 6.34 8.98
N ASN A 223 22.10 6.70 8.67
CA ASN A 223 23.29 6.44 9.49
C ASN A 223 23.39 7.46 10.62
#